data_AF-A0A925ZX24-F1
#
_entry.id   AF-A0A925ZX24-F1
#
_cell.length_a   1.000
_cell.length_b   1.000
_cell.length_c   1.000
_cell.angle_alpha   90.00
_cell.angle_beta   90.00
_cell.angle_gamma   90.00
#
_symmetry.space_group_name_H-M   'P 1'
#
loop_
_entity.id
_entity.type
_entity.pdbx_description
1 polymer ?
#
loop_
_entity_poly.entity_id
_entity_poly.type
_entity_poly.pdbx_seq_one_letter_code
_entity_poly.pdbx_strand_id
1 'polypeptide(L)' 'MTFRLNGRLWLETDERFMGIGRLELLTQIQALGSISKAAQAMNMSYKRAWDLVSSMNAQAARPLVLTQTGGKRGGGTEV' A
#
# COMPACT_ATOMS: atom_id res chain seq x y z
N MET A 1 -13.28 -33.93 10.57
CA MET A 1 -11.99 -33.42 11.11
C MET A 1 -11.81 -32.01 10.58
N THR A 2 -11.71 -31.00 11.44
CA THR A 2 -11.73 -29.59 11.02
C THR A 2 -10.33 -28.99 11.20
N PHE A 3 -9.65 -28.71 10.09
CA PHE A 3 -8.35 -28.05 10.11
C PHE A 3 -8.51 -26.54 10.21
N ARG A 4 -7.73 -25.91 11.11
CA ARG A 4 -7.63 -24.45 11.23
C ARG A 4 -6.19 -24.05 10.94
N LEU A 5 -5.98 -23.26 9.90
CA LEU A 5 -4.68 -22.71 9.54
C LEU A 5 -4.63 -21.24 9.94
N ASN A 6 -3.71 -20.91 10.85
CA ASN A 6 -3.46 -19.54 11.29
C ASN A 6 -2.00 -19.21 11.01
N GLY A 7 -1.74 -18.03 10.47
CA GLY A 7 -0.39 -17.56 10.17
C GLY A 7 -0.40 -16.16 9.58
N ARG A 8 0.76 -15.50 9.61
CA ARG A 8 0.99 -14.28 8.84
C ARG A 8 1.83 -14.64 7.65
N LEU A 9 1.34 -14.34 6.45
CA LEU A 9 2.06 -14.59 5.21
C LEU A 9 2.66 -13.30 4.67
N TRP A 10 3.77 -13.46 3.96
CA TRP A 10 4.40 -12.40 3.21
C TRP A 10 5.03 -12.95 1.94
N LEU A 11 5.20 -12.06 0.97
CA LEU A 11 5.92 -12.31 -0.26
C LEU A 11 7.15 -11.43 -0.27
N GLU A 12 8.26 -11.99 -0.71
CA GLU A 12 9.54 -11.31 -0.83
C GLU A 12 10.22 -11.71 -2.13
N THR A 13 10.97 -10.78 -2.67
CA THR A 13 12.00 -11.00 -3.67
C THR A 13 13.35 -10.86 -2.95
N ASP A 14 14.28 -10.05 -3.47
CA ASP A 14 15.46 -9.61 -2.73
C ASP A 14 15.09 -8.72 -1.52
N GLU A 15 13.92 -8.07 -1.60
CA GLU A 15 13.34 -7.28 -0.52
C GLU A 15 11.91 -7.75 -0.20
N ARG A 16 11.41 -7.34 0.97
CA ARG A 16 10.00 -7.55 1.33
C ARG A 16 9.11 -6.89 0.27
N PHE A 17 8.27 -7.66 -0.42
CA PHE A 17 7.34 -7.16 -1.44
C PHE A 17 5.96 -6.90 -0.84
N MET A 18 5.37 -7.93 -0.22
CA MET A 18 3.99 -7.91 0.28
C MET A 18 3.90 -8.52 1.68
N GLY A 19 2.98 -8.03 2.49
CA GLY A 19 2.62 -8.59 3.80
C GLY A 19 1.46 -7.82 4.38
N ILE A 20 0.95 -8.23 5.53
CA ILE A 20 -0.27 -7.65 6.13
C ILE A 20 -0.29 -6.12 6.14
N GLY A 21 0.77 -5.47 6.62
CA GLY A 21 0.80 -4.00 6.69
C GLY A 21 0.81 -3.31 5.32
N ARG A 22 1.48 -3.90 4.32
CA ARG A 22 1.48 -3.35 2.96
C ARG A 22 0.15 -3.60 2.25
N LEU A 23 -0.49 -4.75 2.51
CA LEU A 23 -1.83 -5.06 2.01
C LEU A 23 -2.86 -4.10 2.61
N GLU A 24 -2.80 -3.88 3.93
CA GLU A 24 -3.66 -2.92 4.62
C GLU A 24 -3.49 -1.50 4.08
N LEU A 25 -2.25 -1.08 3.79
CA LEU A 25 -1.98 0.20 3.14
C LEU A 25 -2.66 0.33 1.78
N LEU A 26 -2.56 -0.69 0.92
CA LEU A 26 -3.23 -0.70 -0.39
C LEU A 26 -4.75 -0.65 -0.24
N THR A 27 -5.33 -1.44 0.69
CA THR A 27 -6.77 -1.43 0.98
C THR A 27 -7.23 -0.05 1.44
N GLN A 28 -6.47 0.62 2.31
CA GLN A 28 -6.80 1.97 2.78
C GLN A 28 -6.67 3.01 1.66
N ILE A 29 -5.66 2.89 0.79
CA ILE A 29 -5.53 3.77 -0.39
C ILE A 29 -6.74 3.60 -1.31
N GLN A 30 -7.14 2.35 -1.58
CA GLN A 30 -8.29 2.05 -2.43
C GLN A 30 -9.59 2.63 -1.82
N ALA A 31 -9.79 2.49 -0.52
CA ALA A 31 -10.99 2.98 0.17
C ALA A 31 -11.04 4.52 0.29
N LEU A 32 -9.89 5.17 0.48
CA LEU A 32 -9.81 6.61 0.79
C LEU A 32 -9.41 7.48 -0.41
N GLY A 33 -8.95 6.86 -1.49
CA GLY A 33 -8.45 7.50 -2.71
C GLY A 33 -7.20 8.35 -2.50
N SER A 34 -6.43 8.11 -1.42
CA SER A 34 -5.31 8.97 -1.03
C SER A 34 -4.28 8.28 -0.14
N ILE A 35 -3.01 8.37 -0.53
CA ILE A 35 -1.87 7.90 0.28
C ILE A 35 -1.78 8.65 1.62
N SER A 36 -2.08 9.96 1.65
CA SER A 36 -2.00 10.74 2.89
C SER A 36 -3.09 10.34 3.89
N LYS A 37 -4.33 10.14 3.42
CA LYS A 37 -5.42 9.64 4.27
C LYS A 37 -5.14 8.21 4.77
N ALA A 38 -4.62 7.34 3.91
CA ALA A 38 -4.23 5.99 4.31
C ALA A 38 -3.11 6.00 5.36
N ALA A 39 -2.10 6.85 5.20
CA ALA A 39 -1.03 7.02 6.18
C ALA A 39 -1.58 7.47 7.55
N GLN A 40 -2.51 8.45 7.56
CA GLN A 40 -3.19 8.90 8.77
C GLN A 40 -4.01 7.78 9.42
N ALA A 41 -4.81 7.04 8.64
CA ALA A 41 -5.63 5.93 9.15
C ALA A 41 -4.77 4.82 9.78
N MET A 42 -3.56 4.60 9.25
CA MET A 42 -2.61 3.63 9.78
C MET A 42 -1.64 4.21 10.83
N ASN A 43 -1.88 5.44 11.29
CA ASN A 43 -1.05 6.12 12.27
C ASN A 43 0.46 6.14 11.91
N MET A 44 0.77 6.36 10.63
CA MET A 44 2.14 6.44 10.12
C MET A 44 2.38 7.74 9.34
N SER A 45 3.66 8.11 9.18
CA SER A 45 4.00 9.30 8.40
C SER A 45 3.68 9.11 6.92
N TYR A 46 3.30 10.19 6.24
CA TYR A 46 3.10 10.19 4.80
C TYR A 46 4.35 9.69 4.06
N LYS A 47 5.54 10.12 4.47
CA LYS A 47 6.81 9.66 3.89
C LYS A 47 6.94 8.14 3.94
N ARG A 48 6.64 7.53 5.09
CA ARG A 48 6.69 6.06 5.24
C ARG A 48 5.70 5.36 4.31
N ALA A 49 4.47 5.86 4.21
CA ALA A 49 3.48 5.29 3.30
C ALA A 49 3.93 5.42 1.84
N TRP A 50 4.49 6.57 1.47
CA TRP A 50 5.03 6.81 0.13
C TRP A 50 6.21 5.89 -0.19
N ASP A 51 7.16 5.73 0.73
CA ASP A 51 8.32 4.84 0.56
C ASP A 51 7.86 3.38 0.36
N LEU A 52 6.86 2.93 1.11
CA LEU A 52 6.26 1.60 0.96
C LEU A 52 5.58 1.42 -0.41
N VAL A 53 4.79 2.40 -0.85
CA VAL A 53 4.13 2.38 -2.17
C VAL A 53 5.17 2.36 -3.28
N SER A 54 6.18 3.22 -3.19
CA SER A 54 7.28 3.31 -4.16
C SER A 54 8.04 1.99 -4.29
N SER A 55 8.41 1.40 -3.14
CA SER A 55 9.04 0.07 -3.06
C SER A 55 8.21 -1.02 -3.74
N MET A 56 6.89 -1.06 -3.49
CA MET A 56 6.00 -2.04 -4.13
C MET A 56 5.87 -1.81 -5.64
N ASN A 57 5.69 -0.57 -6.08
CA ASN A 57 5.57 -0.25 -7.50
C ASN A 57 6.84 -0.60 -8.29
N ALA A 58 8.02 -0.42 -7.70
CA ALA A 58 9.29 -0.77 -8.33
C ALA A 58 9.49 -2.28 -8.50
N GLN A 59 8.92 -3.08 -7.60
CA GLN A 59 9.04 -4.55 -7.62
C GLN A 59 7.94 -5.24 -8.44
N ALA A 60 6.80 -4.59 -8.62
CA ALA A 60 5.67 -5.15 -9.36
C ALA A 60 5.86 -5.00 -10.88
N ALA A 61 5.35 -5.97 -11.66
CA ALA A 61 5.40 -5.89 -13.12
C ALA A 61 4.60 -4.70 -13.70
N ARG A 62 3.65 -4.17 -12.93
CA ARG A 62 2.92 -2.93 -13.19
C ARG A 62 2.73 -2.19 -11.87
N PRO A 63 2.68 -0.84 -11.86
CA PRO A 63 2.43 -0.08 -10.64
C PRO A 63 1.14 -0.55 -9.96
N LEU A 64 1.24 -0.86 -8.66
CA LEU A 64 0.09 -1.19 -7.82
C LEU A 64 -0.72 0.05 -7.44
N VAL A 65 -0.08 1.22 -7.42
CA VAL A 65 -0.73 2.49 -7.10
C VAL A 65 -0.32 3.52 -8.14
N LEU A 66 -1.30 4.08 -8.84
CA LEU A 66 -1.08 5.20 -9.74
C LEU A 66 -1.30 6.51 -8.97
N THR A 67 -0.21 7.25 -8.80
CA THR A 67 -0.29 8.58 -8.20
C THR A 67 -0.66 9.59 -9.28
N GLN A 68 -1.85 10.20 -9.21
CA GLN A 68 -2.05 11.45 -9.93
C GLN A 68 -1.45 12.56 -9.07
N THR A 69 -0.39 13.20 -9.58
CA THR A 69 0.16 14.39 -8.93
C THR A 69 -0.91 15.47 -8.95
N GLY A 70 -1.47 15.78 -7.79
CA GLY A 70 -2.46 16.83 -7.65
C GLY A 70 -1.89 18.17 -8.07
N GLY A 71 -2.31 18.70 -9.22
CA GLY A 71 -2.35 20.14 -9.44
C GLY A 71 -3.28 20.83 -8.41
N LYS A 72 -3.41 22.16 -8.47
CA LYS A 72 -4.12 23.07 -7.51
C LYS A 72 -5.50 22.64 -6.96
N ARG A 73 -6.11 21.53 -7.42
CA ARG A 73 -7.42 21.00 -6.97
C ARG A 73 -7.39 19.63 -6.28
N GLY A 74 -6.21 19.08 -5.96
CA GLY A 74 -6.10 17.84 -5.20
C GLY A 74 -6.03 16.60 -6.09
N GLY A 75 -4.98 15.80 -5.92
CA GLY A 75 -4.73 14.60 -6.73
C GLY A 75 -5.38 13.37 -6.12
N GLY A 76 -6.19 12.68 -6.92
CA GLY A 76 -6.72 11.37 -6.59
C GLY A 76 -5.64 10.30 -6.71
N THR A 77 -5.73 9.27 -5.88
CA THR A 77 -4.94 8.05 -6.01
C THR A 77 -5.88 6.92 -6.41
N GLU A 78 -5.52 6.17 -7.44
CA GLU A 78 -6.28 5.02 -7.94
C GLU A 78 -5.40 3.77 -7.87
N VAL A 79 -6.02 2.64 -7.51
CA VAL A 79 -5.39 1.32 -7.28
C VAL A 79 -6.02 0.33 -8.24
#